data_AF-A0A7W0XTW2-F1
#
_entry.id   AF-A0A7W0XTW2-F1
#
_cell.length_a   1.000
_cell.length_b   1.000
_cell.length_c   1.000
_cell.angle_alpha   90.00
_cell.angle_beta   90.00
_cell.angle_gamma   90.00
#
_symmetry.space_group_name_H-M   'P 1'
#
loop_
_entity.id
_entity.type
_entity.pdbx_description
1 polymer ?
#
loop_
_entity_poly.entity_id
_entity_poly.type
_entity_poly.pdbx_seq_one_letter_code
_entity_poly.pdbx_strand_id
1 'polypeptide(L)'
;AATAGPDVVAVGTYAGRRGHPVLIGRAHWATVRTRTVGDAGAREFLRAHPSVVAVPCEDVATPEDIDTPEDMAAAEVMDLPGDLPR
;
A
#
# COMPACT_ATOMS: atom_id res chain seq x y z
N ALA A 1 -5.82 -14.43 8.82
CA ALA A 1 -5.37 -13.06 9.11
C ALA A 1 -3.85 -13.07 9.26
N ALA A 2 -3.14 -12.06 8.72
CA ALA A 2 -1.71 -11.91 8.94
C ALA A 2 -1.47 -11.33 10.33
N THR A 3 -0.69 -12.01 11.16
CA THR A 3 -0.28 -11.47 12.47
C THR A 3 1.00 -10.67 12.29
N ALA A 4 1.09 -9.46 12.85
CA ALA A 4 2.34 -8.69 12.81
C ALA A 4 3.46 -9.43 13.56
N GLY A 5 4.67 -9.42 12.99
CA GLY A 5 5.83 -10.09 13.55
C GLY A 5 7.14 -9.54 12.99
N PRO A 6 8.28 -9.81 13.64
CA PRO A 6 9.58 -9.26 13.22
C PRO A 6 10.01 -9.74 11.84
N ASP A 7 9.60 -10.92 11.41
CA ASP A 7 9.92 -11.57 10.13
C ASP A 7 8.80 -11.48 9.09
N VAL A 8 7.66 -10.86 9.44
CA VAL A 8 6.49 -10.81 8.59
C VAL A 8 6.62 -9.70 7.54
N VAL A 9 6.25 -10.02 6.30
CA VAL A 9 6.05 -9.05 5.23
C VAL A 9 4.63 -9.22 4.70
N ALA A 10 3.83 -8.16 4.71
CA ALA A 10 2.47 -8.18 4.21
C ALA A 10 2.18 -6.97 3.32
N VAL A 11 1.25 -7.14 2.38
CA VAL A 11 0.86 -6.12 1.42
C VAL A 11 -0.65 -6.10 1.25
N GLY A 12 -1.23 -4.90 1.24
CA GLY A 12 -2.62 -4.71 0.87
C GLY A 12 -2.86 -5.17 -0.57
N THR A 13 -4.04 -5.71 -0.83
CA THR A 13 -4.47 -6.07 -2.18
C THR A 13 -5.85 -5.53 -2.49
N TYR A 14 -6.02 -5.05 -3.72
CA TYR A 14 -7.27 -4.52 -4.23
C TYR A 14 -7.54 -5.18 -5.58
N ALA A 15 -8.66 -5.90 -5.69
CA ALA A 15 -8.96 -6.72 -6.87
C ALA A 15 -7.77 -7.63 -7.28
N GLY A 16 -7.09 -8.22 -6.29
CA GLY A 16 -5.94 -9.11 -6.49
C GLY A 16 -4.61 -8.40 -6.85
N ARG A 17 -4.60 -7.07 -6.99
CA ARG A 17 -3.39 -6.28 -7.26
C ARG A 17 -2.78 -5.79 -5.95
N ARG A 18 -1.47 -6.00 -5.78
CA ARG A 18 -0.72 -5.51 -4.60
C ARG A 18 -0.63 -3.98 -4.59
N GLY A 19 -0.84 -3.36 -3.43
CA GLY A 19 -0.76 -1.92 -3.19
C GLY A 19 -0.46 -1.60 -1.72
N HIS A 20 -0.60 -0.32 -1.34
CA HIS A 20 -0.50 0.10 0.07
C HIS A 20 -1.78 -0.29 0.84
N PRO A 21 -1.70 -0.55 2.17
CA PRO A 21 -0.54 -0.43 3.04
C PRO A 21 0.46 -1.60 2.89
N VAL A 22 1.70 -1.36 3.32
CA VAL A 22 2.77 -2.36 3.38
C VAL A 22 3.24 -2.51 4.82
N LEU A 23 3.33 -3.76 5.30
CA LEU A 23 3.96 -4.09 6.58
C LEU A 23 5.31 -4.75 6.33
N ILE A 24 6.36 -4.20 6.95
CA ILE A 24 7.72 -4.75 6.91
C ILE A 24 8.19 -4.98 8.35
N GLY A 25 8.28 -6.26 8.72
CA GLY A 25 8.83 -6.69 9.99
C GLY A 25 10.28 -6.26 10.18
N ARG A 26 10.65 -5.98 11.43
CA ARG A 26 11.96 -5.42 11.81
C ARG A 26 13.16 -6.21 11.28
N ALA A 27 13.07 -7.53 11.15
CA ALA A 27 14.13 -8.39 10.64
C ALA A 27 14.53 -8.05 9.19
N HIS A 28 13.62 -7.44 8.41
CA HIS A 28 13.85 -7.11 7.00
C HIS A 28 14.34 -5.68 6.77
N TRP A 29 14.34 -4.82 7.80
CA TRP A 29 14.62 -3.39 7.64
C TRP A 29 15.99 -3.11 7.03
N ALA A 30 17.02 -3.85 7.46
CA ALA A 30 18.37 -3.67 6.93
C ALA A 30 18.43 -3.96 5.42
N THR A 31 17.77 -5.02 4.96
CA THR A 31 17.71 -5.41 3.55
C THR A 31 16.86 -4.45 2.71
N VAL A 32 15.77 -3.93 3.27
CA VAL A 32 14.94 -2.93 2.59
C VAL A 32 15.73 -1.64 2.43
N ARG A 33 16.37 -1.16 3.50
CA ARG A 33 17.15 0.08 3.49
C ARG A 33 18.26 0.10 2.44
N THR A 34 18.90 -1.03 2.15
CA THR A 34 19.95 -1.10 1.12
C THR A 34 19.40 -1.04 -0.31
N ARG A 35 18.11 -1.30 -0.50
CA ARG A 35 17.44 -1.26 -1.81
C ARG A 35 16.63 0.00 -2.04
N THR A 36 16.25 0.70 -0.97
CA THR A 36 15.49 1.95 -1.07
C THR A 36 16.42 3.16 -1.22
N VAL A 37 16.76 3.50 -2.47
CA VAL A 37 17.67 4.62 -2.78
C VAL A 37 16.98 5.58 -3.76
N GLY A 38 16.99 6.87 -3.44
CA GLY A 38 16.25 7.87 -4.22
C GLY A 38 14.75 7.57 -4.21
N ASP A 39 14.13 7.59 -5.39
CA ASP A 39 12.69 7.33 -5.56
C ASP A 39 12.36 5.82 -5.58
N ALA A 40 13.37 4.95 -5.50
CA ALA A 40 13.14 3.52 -5.38
C ALA A 40 12.63 3.20 -3.96
N GLY A 41 11.34 2.91 -3.84
CA GLY A 41 10.74 2.38 -2.61
C GLY A 41 11.00 0.88 -2.42
N ALA A 42 10.33 0.27 -1.43
CA ALA A 42 10.48 -1.17 -1.12
C ALA A 42 9.91 -2.13 -2.20
N ARG A 43 9.46 -1.60 -3.34
CA ARG A 43 8.79 -2.36 -4.41
C ARG A 43 9.64 -3.52 -4.93
N GLU A 44 10.94 -3.30 -5.13
CA GLU A 44 11.83 -4.37 -5.60
C GLU A 44 12.01 -5.46 -4.54
N PHE A 45 12.19 -5.07 -3.27
CA PHE A 45 12.23 -6.01 -2.15
C PHE A 45 10.97 -6.88 -2.11
N LEU A 46 9.79 -6.29 -2.20
CA LEU A 46 8.50 -7.00 -2.17
C LEU A 46 8.30 -7.96 -3.36
N ARG A 47 8.85 -7.64 -4.54
CA ARG A 47 8.82 -8.54 -5.71
C ARG A 47 9.77 -9.73 -5.53
N ALA A 48 10.92 -9.49 -4.92
CA ALA A 48 11.93 -10.53 -4.67
C ALA A 48 11.60 -11.43 -3.47
N HIS A 49 10.67 -11.03 -2.60
CA HIS A 49 10.31 -11.81 -1.40
C HIS A 49 9.12 -12.76 -1.70
N PRO A 50 9.31 -14.09 -1.70
CA PRO A 50 8.27 -15.04 -2.08
C PRO A 50 7.20 -15.23 -1.00
N SER A 51 7.53 -14.99 0.27
CA SER A 51 6.66 -15.21 1.43
C SER A 51 5.80 -13.99 1.81
N VAL A 52 5.57 -13.05 0.89
CA VAL A 52 4.71 -11.89 1.16
C VAL A 52 3.26 -12.33 1.33
N VAL A 53 2.68 -11.96 2.46
CA VAL A 53 1.27 -12.22 2.75
C VAL A 53 0.40 -11.16 2.08
N ALA A 54 -0.58 -11.59 1.28
CA ALA A 54 -1.59 -10.71 0.70
C ALA A 54 -2.74 -10.48 1.69
N VAL A 55 -3.15 -9.23 1.85
CA VAL A 55 -4.27 -8.82 2.73
C VAL A 55 -5.28 -8.04 1.88
N PRO A 56 -6.45 -8.64 1.55
CA PRO A 56 -7.54 -7.92 0.88
C PRO A 56 -7.95 -6.66 1.65
N CYS A 57 -8.15 -5.55 0.94
CA CYS A 57 -8.49 -4.23 1.50
C CYS A 57 -9.57 -3.49 0.70
N GLU A 58 -10.20 -4.15 -0.29
CA GLU A 58 -11.22 -3.55 -1.16
C GLU A 58 -12.48 -3.05 -0.45
N ASP A 59 -12.71 -3.42 0.81
CA ASP A 59 -13.85 -3.02 1.62
C ASP A 59 -13.56 -1.83 2.56
N VAL A 60 -12.28 -1.46 2.72
CA VAL A 60 -11.84 -0.44 3.69
C VAL A 60 -11.16 0.76 3.07
N ALA A 61 -10.63 0.63 1.85
CA ALA A 61 -9.88 1.67 1.17
C ALA A 61 -9.87 1.45 -0.35
N THR A 62 -9.31 2.41 -1.07
CA THR A 62 -9.05 2.30 -2.51
C THR A 62 -7.55 2.48 -2.78
N PRO A 63 -7.00 1.88 -3.86
CA PRO A 63 -5.57 1.90 -4.13
C PRO A 63 -5.08 3.15 -4.89
N GLU A 64 -5.96 4.08 -5.22
CA GLU A 64 -5.62 5.26 -6.02
C GLU A 64 -4.78 6.26 -5.22
N ASP A 65 -3.64 6.66 -5.78
CA ASP A 65 -2.78 7.72 -5.26
C ASP A 65 -3.25 9.09 -5.82
N ILE A 66 -3.10 10.15 -5.04
CA ILE A 66 -3.41 11.53 -5.46
C ILE A 66 -2.11 12.27 -5.75
N ASP A 67 -1.69 12.29 -7.02
CA ASP A 67 -0.44 12.91 -7.46
C ASP A 67 -0.68 14.25 -8.19
N THR A 68 -1.89 14.46 -8.70
CA THR A 68 -2.28 15.63 -9.48
C THR A 68 -3.56 16.29 -8.94
N PRO A 69 -3.82 17.57 -9.27
CA PRO A 69 -5.11 18.20 -8.97
C PRO A 69 -6.31 17.44 -9.56
N GLU A 70 -6.12 16.81 -10.72
CA GLU A 70 -7.14 15.99 -11.36
C GLU A 70 -7.45 14.72 -10.54
N ASP A 71 -6.45 14.09 -9.94
CA ASP A 71 -6.66 12.93 -9.04
C ASP A 71 -7.45 13.34 -7.79
N MET A 72 -7.21 14.54 -7.26
CA MET A 72 -7.97 15.07 -6.13
C MET A 72 -9.45 15.29 -6.50
N ALA A 73 -9.72 15.88 -7.66
CA ALA A 73 -11.08 16.08 -8.14
C ALA A 73 -11.81 14.74 -8.35
N ALA A 74 -11.09 13.69 -8.78
CA ALA A 74 -11.63 12.35 -8.89
C ALA A 74 -11.93 11.72 -7.51
N ALA A 75 -11.08 11.97 -6.50
CA ALA A 75 -11.27 11.48 -5.14
C ALA A 75 -12.45 12.16 -4.41
N GLU A 76 -12.66 13.47 -4.59
CA GLU A 76 -13.81 14.19 -4.03
C GLU A 76 -15.16 13.62 -4.52
N VAL A 77 -15.20 13.11 -5.75
CA VAL A 77 -16.39 12.44 -6.30
C VAL A 77 -16.66 11.09 -5.62
N MET A 78 -15.62 10.43 -5.07
CA MET A 78 -15.74 9.15 -4.38
C MET A 78 -16.14 9.28 -2.90
N ASP A 79 -15.88 10.42 -2.25
CA ASP A 79 -16.04 10.60 -0.80
C ASP A 79 -17.27 11.43 -0.37
N LEU A 80 -18.12 11.87 -1.30
CA LEU A 80 -19.30 12.69 -0.96
C LEU A 80 -20.59 11.85 -0.88
N PRO A 81 -21.16 11.61 0.32
CA PRO A 81 -22.62 11.61 0.43
C PRO A 81 -23.11 12.98 -0.06
N GLY A 82 -23.95 12.99 -1.10
CA GLY A 82 -24.22 14.15 -1.94
C GLY A 82 -24.96 15.35 -1.32
N ASP A 83 -24.40 15.97 -0.27
CA ASP A 83 -25.02 17.14 0.38
C ASP A 83 -24.05 18.26 0.82
N LEU A 84 -22.76 18.04 1.10
CA LEU A 84 -21.99 19.10 1.77
C LEU A 84 -21.69 20.30 0.83
N PRO A 85 -22.12 21.54 1.17
CA PRO A 85 -21.85 22.72 0.36
C PRO A 85 -20.39 23.16 0.49
N ARG A 86 -19.84 23.63 -0.64
CA ARG A 86 -18.50 24.20 -0.77
C ARG A 86 -18.31 25.49 0.04
#